data_AF-A0A9X1YR62-F1
#
_entry.id   AF-A0A9X1YR62-F1
#
_cell.length_a   1.000
_cell.length_b   1.000
_cell.length_c   1.000
_cell.angle_alpha   90.00
_cell.angle_beta   90.00
_cell.angle_gamma   90.00
#
_symmetry.space_group_name_H-M   'P 1'
#
loop_
_entity.id
_entity.type
_entity.pdbx_description
1 polymer ?
#
loop_
_entity_poly.entity_id
_entity_poly.type
_entity_poly.pdbx_seq_one_letter_code
_entity_poly.pdbx_strand_id
1 'polypeptide(L)'
;MSQWLYLSPHATGATPWRCFWWQADGPLHQGNLEQAAADLNLQPLTLLLPMEMASHHQVSVPARSGRWLRQALHSALEEQLIDELDSLHLAHGPLKGKRHCPVLAVNRERLNHCVAQLARFGLRPSRIHIDADCLPQDQPRALAWDGRWLLGGSAPLRQALGDTELRALAPLLPTDLHWQGPSAPALHSVDVQAWQADERPWDCLSQGTPQAINLRQGEFRLHAPQTSAWRLALLMVVIVWGAHLLQSIGQREYLDRQSDQQQAQSQALWQQRFPSEGPVSDLAAQIRAKQQPQVAEITGSAGQLSRLAEHWSASHGALARVHRLDYQAGEGWSLHISAPAFSDLQQLREGLIAQGLDARTESSVRNAQGVSAQLQIKE
;
A
#
# COMPACT_ATOMS: atom_id res chain seq x y z
N MET A 1 -25.21 -15.63 16.85
CA MET A 1 -26.42 -16.49 16.85
C MET A 1 -27.20 -16.15 15.59
N SER A 2 -27.69 -17.15 14.84
CA SER A 2 -28.47 -16.89 13.63
C SER A 2 -29.87 -16.44 14.02
N GLN A 3 -30.34 -15.38 13.39
CA GLN A 3 -31.67 -14.81 13.60
C GLN A 3 -32.37 -14.67 12.24
N TRP A 4 -33.67 -14.91 12.22
CA TRP A 4 -34.48 -14.78 11.02
C TRP A 4 -35.63 -13.83 11.24
N LEU A 5 -35.93 -13.05 10.21
CA LEU A 5 -37.10 -12.21 10.09
C LEU A 5 -37.82 -12.60 8.81
N TYR A 6 -39.07 -13.00 8.91
CA TYR A 6 -39.93 -13.32 7.78
C TYR A 6 -41.01 -12.26 7.61
N LEU A 7 -41.21 -11.80 6.38
CA LEU A 7 -42.29 -10.89 6.02
C LEU A 7 -43.47 -11.67 5.44
N SER A 8 -44.63 -11.55 6.05
CA SER A 8 -45.85 -12.24 5.58
C SER A 8 -46.34 -11.66 4.25
N PRO A 9 -46.83 -12.49 3.31
CA PRO A 9 -47.53 -12.03 2.10
C PRO A 9 -48.84 -11.31 2.40
N HIS A 10 -49.46 -11.55 3.57
CA HIS A 10 -50.83 -11.15 3.89
C HIS A 10 -50.91 -9.70 4.38
N ALA A 11 -49.88 -8.89 4.08
CA ALA A 11 -49.85 -7.47 4.43
C ALA A 11 -50.92 -6.73 3.61
N THR A 12 -52.09 -6.53 4.23
CA THR A 12 -53.17 -5.73 3.68
C THR A 12 -52.82 -4.25 3.83
N GLY A 13 -52.97 -3.52 2.72
CA GLY A 13 -52.45 -2.16 2.52
C GLY A 13 -52.70 -1.19 3.67
N ALA A 14 -51.67 -0.38 3.93
CA ALA A 14 -51.59 0.76 4.87
C ALA A 14 -51.22 0.51 6.35
N THR A 15 -50.97 -0.74 6.77
CA THR A 15 -50.49 -1.07 8.13
C THR A 15 -49.17 -1.86 8.10
N PRO A 16 -48.35 -1.80 9.17
CA PRO A 16 -47.00 -2.37 9.14
C PRO A 16 -47.04 -3.86 8.80
N TRP A 17 -46.02 -4.33 8.08
CA TRP A 17 -45.88 -5.74 7.71
C TRP A 17 -46.16 -6.64 8.92
N ARG A 18 -47.02 -7.64 8.72
CA ARG A 18 -47.08 -8.77 9.64
C ARG A 18 -45.77 -9.53 9.49
N CYS A 19 -45.03 -9.60 10.59
CA CYS A 19 -43.72 -10.20 10.65
C CYS A 19 -43.74 -11.40 11.58
N PHE A 20 -42.89 -12.36 11.25
CA PHE A 20 -42.54 -13.45 12.14
C PHE A 20 -41.03 -13.42 12.34
N TRP A 21 -40.55 -13.67 13.55
CA TRP A 21 -39.11 -13.73 13.82
C TRP A 21 -38.80 -14.83 14.82
N TRP A 22 -37.61 -15.37 14.71
CA TRP A 22 -37.12 -16.42 15.61
C TRP A 22 -35.60 -16.43 15.61
N GLN A 23 -35.07 -17.08 16.63
CA GLN A 23 -33.63 -17.36 16.77
C GLN A 23 -33.41 -18.86 16.60
N ALA A 24 -32.16 -19.27 16.38
CA ALA A 24 -31.83 -20.69 16.28
C ALA A 24 -32.36 -21.45 17.51
N ASP A 25 -33.12 -22.51 17.27
CA ASP A 25 -33.79 -23.36 18.26
C ASP A 25 -34.85 -22.67 19.14
N GLY A 26 -35.09 -21.37 18.94
CA GLY A 26 -36.03 -20.56 19.70
C GLY A 26 -37.49 -20.68 19.26
N PRO A 27 -38.43 -20.14 20.06
CA PRO A 27 -39.84 -20.08 19.69
C PRO A 27 -40.09 -19.10 18.53
N LEU A 28 -41.21 -19.28 17.86
CA LEU A 28 -41.70 -18.32 16.87
C LEU A 28 -42.36 -17.13 17.57
N HIS A 29 -41.92 -15.93 17.21
CA HIS A 29 -42.56 -14.68 17.58
C HIS A 29 -43.30 -14.10 16.37
N GLN A 30 -44.36 -13.32 16.63
CA GLN A 30 -45.14 -12.64 15.60
C GLN A 30 -45.51 -11.24 16.05
N GLY A 31 -45.67 -10.33 15.09
CA GLY A 31 -45.96 -8.93 15.38
C GLY A 31 -45.67 -8.03 14.19
N ASN A 32 -45.31 -6.78 14.46
CA ASN A 32 -44.91 -5.80 13.44
C ASN A 32 -43.39 -5.60 13.39
N LEU A 33 -42.91 -4.79 12.42
CA LEU A 33 -41.48 -4.50 12.25
C LEU A 33 -40.85 -3.79 13.46
N GLU A 34 -41.59 -2.96 14.19
CA GLU A 34 -41.09 -2.24 15.36
C GLU A 34 -40.82 -3.19 16.53
N GLN A 35 -41.77 -4.09 16.81
CA GLN A 35 -41.64 -5.16 17.80
C GLN A 35 -40.49 -6.11 17.43
N ALA A 36 -40.41 -6.51 16.16
CA ALA A 36 -39.30 -7.33 15.69
C ALA A 36 -37.94 -6.64 15.86
N ALA A 37 -37.86 -5.32 15.62
CA ALA A 37 -36.63 -4.56 15.79
C ALA A 37 -36.18 -4.48 17.25
N ALA A 38 -37.12 -4.32 18.18
CA ALA A 38 -36.85 -4.33 19.62
C ALA A 38 -36.30 -5.70 20.07
N ASP A 39 -36.93 -6.80 19.65
CA ASP A 39 -36.55 -8.15 20.07
C ASP A 39 -35.23 -8.63 19.45
N LEU A 40 -34.98 -8.29 18.18
CA LEU A 40 -33.78 -8.72 17.45
C LEU A 40 -32.51 -7.91 17.81
N ASN A 41 -32.65 -6.83 18.61
CA ASN A 41 -31.54 -6.05 19.16
C ASN A 41 -30.50 -5.59 18.12
N LEU A 42 -30.94 -5.29 16.88
CA LEU A 42 -30.10 -4.82 15.77
C LEU A 42 -28.92 -5.74 15.40
N GLN A 43 -28.98 -7.02 15.77
CA GLN A 43 -27.98 -8.02 15.40
C GLN A 43 -28.08 -8.37 13.90
N PRO A 44 -27.01 -8.94 13.29
CA PRO A 44 -27.07 -9.44 11.93
C PRO A 44 -28.15 -10.52 11.79
N LEU A 45 -29.14 -10.25 10.94
CA LEU A 45 -30.27 -11.15 10.70
C LEU A 45 -30.32 -11.64 9.25
N THR A 46 -31.10 -12.69 9.03
CA THR A 46 -31.50 -13.19 7.71
C THR A 46 -32.95 -12.80 7.44
N LEU A 47 -33.20 -12.11 6.33
CA LEU A 47 -34.55 -11.77 5.90
C LEU A 47 -35.09 -12.86 4.96
N LEU A 48 -36.27 -13.37 5.27
CA LEU A 48 -37.05 -14.24 4.39
C LEU A 48 -38.21 -13.44 3.80
N LEU A 49 -38.28 -13.41 2.48
CA LEU A 49 -39.35 -12.79 1.72
C LEU A 49 -40.26 -13.87 1.13
N PRO A 50 -41.56 -13.59 0.97
CA PRO A 50 -42.51 -14.56 0.47
C PRO A 50 -42.33 -14.80 -1.05
N MET A 51 -42.52 -16.04 -1.50
CA MET A 51 -42.35 -16.45 -2.89
C MET A 51 -43.14 -15.63 -3.91
N GLU A 52 -44.28 -15.04 -3.55
CA GLU A 52 -45.13 -14.16 -4.38
C GLU A 52 -44.45 -12.81 -4.69
N MET A 53 -43.31 -12.52 -4.08
CA MET A 53 -42.46 -11.41 -4.49
C MET A 53 -41.51 -11.77 -5.63
N ALA A 54 -41.35 -13.05 -5.94
CA ALA A 54 -40.36 -13.56 -6.86
C ALA A 54 -40.97 -14.51 -7.89
N SER A 55 -40.23 -14.74 -8.95
CA SER A 55 -40.40 -15.92 -9.81
C SER A 55 -39.08 -16.67 -9.87
N HIS A 56 -39.16 -18.01 -9.92
CA HIS A 56 -37.99 -18.88 -10.01
C HIS A 56 -37.87 -19.47 -11.41
N HIS A 57 -36.66 -19.39 -11.96
CA HIS A 57 -36.35 -19.84 -13.31
C HIS A 57 -35.11 -20.73 -13.29
N GLN A 58 -35.08 -21.71 -14.19
CA GLN A 58 -33.88 -22.48 -14.47
C GLN A 58 -33.46 -22.22 -15.92
N VAL A 59 -32.33 -21.55 -16.09
CA VAL A 59 -31.83 -21.18 -17.41
C VAL A 59 -30.50 -21.85 -17.75
N SER A 60 -30.32 -22.15 -19.03
CA SER A 60 -29.05 -22.67 -19.55
C SER A 60 -28.22 -21.50 -20.07
N VAL A 61 -27.03 -21.32 -19.50
CA VAL A 61 -26.08 -20.30 -19.95
C VAL A 61 -24.87 -20.94 -20.63
N PRO A 62 -24.19 -20.23 -21.55
CA PRO A 62 -22.98 -20.73 -22.19
C PRO A 62 -21.90 -21.12 -21.19
N ALA A 63 -21.16 -22.18 -21.51
CA ALA A 63 -20.02 -22.60 -20.71
C ALA A 63 -18.98 -21.47 -20.63
N ARG A 64 -18.42 -21.22 -19.43
CA ARG A 64 -17.44 -20.15 -19.16
C ARG A 64 -17.99 -18.72 -19.25
N SER A 65 -19.30 -18.53 -19.07
CA SER A 65 -19.91 -17.18 -19.03
C SER A 65 -19.17 -16.24 -18.06
N GLY A 66 -18.70 -16.73 -16.90
CA GLY A 66 -17.75 -16.01 -16.04
C GLY A 66 -18.19 -14.56 -15.77
N ARG A 67 -17.39 -13.59 -16.23
CA ARG A 67 -17.70 -12.14 -16.14
C ARG A 67 -18.96 -11.70 -16.89
N TRP A 68 -19.38 -12.45 -17.91
CA TRP A 68 -20.55 -12.18 -18.76
C TRP A 68 -21.81 -12.93 -18.30
N LEU A 69 -21.76 -13.60 -17.14
CA LEU A 69 -22.90 -14.38 -16.63
C LEU A 69 -24.19 -13.55 -16.57
N ARG A 70 -24.13 -12.30 -16.10
CA ARG A 70 -25.31 -11.42 -16.05
C ARG A 70 -25.94 -11.23 -17.43
N GLN A 71 -25.15 -10.92 -18.46
CA GLN A 71 -25.67 -10.73 -19.82
C GLN A 71 -26.26 -12.03 -20.39
N ALA A 72 -25.61 -13.16 -20.12
CA ALA A 72 -26.12 -14.47 -20.53
C ALA A 72 -27.46 -14.80 -19.85
N LEU A 73 -27.63 -14.45 -18.57
CA LEU A 73 -28.89 -14.63 -17.85
C LEU A 73 -29.98 -13.72 -18.42
N HIS A 74 -29.68 -12.45 -18.71
CA HIS A 74 -30.64 -11.51 -19.31
C HIS A 74 -31.15 -12.06 -20.64
N SER A 75 -30.24 -12.42 -21.55
CA SER A 75 -30.60 -12.96 -22.86
C SER A 75 -31.39 -14.27 -22.76
N ALA A 76 -31.10 -15.13 -21.78
CA ALA A 76 -31.83 -16.39 -21.60
C ALA A 76 -33.23 -16.19 -20.99
N LEU A 77 -33.46 -15.10 -20.26
CA LEU A 77 -34.71 -14.82 -19.55
C LEU A 77 -35.65 -13.86 -20.30
N GLU A 78 -35.17 -13.18 -21.34
CA GLU A 78 -35.92 -12.16 -22.08
C GLU A 78 -37.26 -12.67 -22.62
N GLU A 79 -37.33 -13.94 -23.04
CA GLU A 79 -38.56 -14.56 -23.54
C GLU A 79 -39.39 -15.27 -22.45
N GLN A 80 -38.86 -15.43 -21.23
CA GLN A 80 -39.52 -16.16 -20.14
C GLN A 80 -40.22 -15.24 -19.13
N LEU A 81 -39.92 -13.94 -19.17
CA LEU A 81 -40.41 -12.95 -18.21
C LEU A 81 -41.44 -12.04 -18.87
N ILE A 82 -42.49 -11.71 -18.11
CA ILE A 82 -43.54 -10.79 -18.53
C ILE A 82 -43.08 -9.33 -18.33
N ASP A 83 -42.39 -9.06 -17.23
CA ASP A 83 -41.86 -7.73 -16.89
C ASP A 83 -40.56 -7.43 -17.64
N GLU A 84 -40.30 -6.15 -17.89
CA GLU A 84 -39.04 -5.67 -18.45
C GLU A 84 -37.85 -6.01 -17.54
N LEU A 85 -36.78 -6.58 -18.10
CA LEU A 85 -35.60 -7.01 -17.35
C LEU A 85 -34.95 -5.91 -16.48
N ASP A 86 -34.99 -4.65 -16.94
CA ASP A 86 -34.42 -3.50 -16.21
C ASP A 86 -35.26 -3.10 -14.98
N SER A 87 -36.51 -3.56 -14.90
CA SER A 87 -37.39 -3.40 -13.74
C SER A 87 -37.16 -4.48 -12.68
N LEU A 88 -36.39 -5.53 -13.02
CA LEU A 88 -36.18 -6.71 -12.19
C LEU A 88 -34.77 -6.75 -11.61
N HIS A 89 -34.68 -7.24 -10.38
CA HIS A 89 -33.45 -7.69 -9.78
C HIS A 89 -33.32 -9.20 -9.98
N LEU A 90 -32.28 -9.61 -10.70
CA LEU A 90 -31.97 -11.02 -10.94
C LEU A 90 -30.88 -11.49 -9.98
N ALA A 91 -31.25 -12.36 -9.04
CA ALA A 91 -30.32 -13.04 -8.16
C ALA A 91 -30.16 -14.50 -8.61
N HIS A 92 -28.94 -15.00 -8.63
CA HIS A 92 -28.70 -16.35 -9.15
C HIS A 92 -27.97 -17.25 -8.14
N GLY A 93 -28.21 -18.54 -8.26
CA GLY A 93 -27.48 -19.57 -7.53
C GLY A 93 -26.19 -20.00 -8.26
N PRO A 94 -25.48 -20.99 -7.71
CA PRO A 94 -24.31 -21.57 -8.37
C PRO A 94 -24.70 -22.29 -9.67
N LEU A 95 -23.79 -22.31 -10.65
CA LEU A 95 -23.99 -23.09 -11.88
C LEU A 95 -23.93 -24.60 -11.58
N LYS A 96 -25.01 -25.31 -11.90
CA LYS A 96 -25.10 -26.77 -11.90
C LYS A 96 -24.65 -27.33 -13.25
N GLY A 97 -23.77 -28.33 -13.25
CA GLY A 97 -23.27 -28.97 -14.48
C GLY A 97 -22.58 -28.00 -15.47
N LYS A 98 -22.06 -26.86 -14.98
CA LYS A 98 -21.41 -25.79 -15.78
C LYS A 98 -22.31 -25.10 -16.83
N ARG A 99 -23.62 -25.35 -16.81
CA ARG A 99 -24.58 -24.79 -17.78
C ARG A 99 -25.88 -24.29 -17.16
N HIS A 100 -26.45 -25.02 -16.20
CA HIS A 100 -27.75 -24.68 -15.64
C HIS A 100 -27.60 -23.76 -14.45
N CYS A 101 -28.34 -22.65 -14.42
CA CYS A 101 -28.28 -21.66 -13.36
C CYS A 101 -29.71 -21.39 -12.85
N PRO A 102 -29.98 -21.64 -11.57
CA PRO A 102 -31.25 -21.21 -10.97
C PRO A 102 -31.20 -19.71 -10.72
N VAL A 103 -32.30 -19.02 -11.03
CA VAL A 103 -32.44 -17.57 -10.92
C VAL A 103 -33.74 -17.24 -10.23
N LEU A 104 -33.68 -16.29 -9.29
CA LEU A 104 -34.83 -15.61 -8.74
C LEU A 104 -34.93 -14.23 -9.36
N ALA A 105 -36.05 -13.94 -9.99
CA ALA A 105 -36.39 -12.63 -10.50
C ALA A 105 -37.38 -11.94 -9.55
N VAL A 106 -37.02 -10.75 -9.07
CA VAL A 106 -37.80 -9.98 -8.09
C VAL A 106 -37.98 -8.56 -8.61
N ASN A 107 -39.16 -7.97 -8.46
CA ASN A 107 -39.36 -6.56 -8.81
C ASN A 107 -38.40 -5.67 -7.98
N ARG A 108 -37.57 -4.89 -8.67
CA ARG A 108 -36.49 -4.10 -8.08
C ARG A 108 -37.00 -3.04 -7.13
N GLU A 109 -38.05 -2.32 -7.51
CA GLU A 109 -38.64 -1.27 -6.70
C GLU A 109 -39.26 -1.85 -5.42
N ARG A 110 -39.99 -2.96 -5.54
CA ARG A 110 -40.60 -3.66 -4.40
C ARG A 110 -39.55 -4.14 -3.41
N LEU A 111 -38.45 -4.74 -3.88
CA LEU A 111 -37.34 -5.16 -3.01
C LEU A 111 -36.67 -3.96 -2.32
N ASN A 112 -36.43 -2.88 -3.06
CA ASN A 112 -35.85 -1.66 -2.50
C ASN A 112 -36.75 -1.05 -1.42
N HIS A 113 -38.06 -1.00 -1.68
CA HIS A 113 -39.04 -0.52 -0.70
C HIS A 113 -39.02 -1.34 0.58
N CYS A 114 -39.00 -2.68 0.49
CA CYS A 114 -38.89 -3.57 1.65
C CYS A 114 -37.60 -3.28 2.44
N VAL A 115 -36.44 -3.25 1.78
CA VAL A 115 -35.15 -2.99 2.45
C VAL A 115 -35.13 -1.60 3.11
N ALA A 116 -35.68 -0.58 2.45
CA ALA A 116 -35.78 0.77 2.99
C ALA A 116 -36.68 0.84 4.23
N GLN A 117 -37.80 0.12 4.24
CA GLN A 117 -38.69 0.04 5.41
C GLN A 117 -37.99 -0.61 6.61
N LEU A 118 -37.28 -1.72 6.41
CA LEU A 118 -36.50 -2.35 7.49
C LEU A 118 -35.43 -1.39 8.03
N ALA A 119 -34.75 -0.66 7.15
CA ALA A 119 -33.70 0.28 7.55
C ALA A 119 -34.22 1.42 8.44
N ARG A 120 -35.48 1.84 8.29
CA ARG A 120 -36.12 2.85 9.17
C ARG A 120 -36.23 2.40 10.63
N PHE A 121 -36.32 1.10 10.87
CA PHE A 121 -36.33 0.50 12.20
C PHE A 121 -34.93 -0.01 12.63
N GLY A 122 -33.88 0.36 11.89
CA GLY A 122 -32.50 -0.08 12.17
C GLY A 122 -32.18 -1.52 11.76
N LEU A 123 -33.15 -2.27 11.25
CA LEU A 123 -32.98 -3.65 10.80
C LEU A 123 -32.17 -3.68 9.50
N ARG A 124 -31.00 -4.33 9.53
CA ARG A 124 -30.10 -4.45 8.37
C ARG A 124 -29.80 -5.92 8.07
N PRO A 125 -30.60 -6.58 7.21
CA PRO A 125 -30.41 -7.99 6.90
C PRO A 125 -29.05 -8.27 6.28
N SER A 126 -28.28 -9.18 6.85
CA SER A 126 -27.00 -9.64 6.28
C SER A 126 -27.21 -10.50 5.02
N ARG A 127 -28.35 -11.18 4.96
CA ARG A 127 -28.80 -12.04 3.87
C ARG A 127 -30.28 -11.81 3.63
N ILE A 128 -30.70 -11.98 2.37
CA ILE A 128 -32.11 -11.91 1.97
C ILE A 128 -32.38 -13.12 1.08
N HIS A 129 -33.41 -13.91 1.41
CA HIS A 129 -33.79 -15.11 0.67
C HIS A 129 -35.30 -15.14 0.41
N ILE A 130 -35.71 -16.00 -0.51
CA ILE A 130 -37.12 -16.31 -0.77
C ILE A 130 -37.47 -17.60 -0.03
N ASP A 131 -38.57 -17.60 0.71
CA ASP A 131 -38.98 -18.67 1.61
C ASP A 131 -39.10 -20.06 0.95
N ALA A 132 -39.76 -20.18 -0.21
CA ALA A 132 -39.87 -21.46 -0.92
C ALA A 132 -38.50 -21.99 -1.39
N ASP A 133 -37.50 -21.12 -1.58
CA ASP A 133 -36.12 -21.51 -1.88
C ASP A 133 -35.30 -21.86 -0.63
N CYS A 134 -35.81 -21.53 0.55
CA CYS A 134 -35.26 -21.93 1.84
C CYS A 134 -35.71 -23.32 2.31
N LEU A 135 -36.45 -24.08 1.50
CA LEU A 135 -36.71 -25.49 1.79
C LEU A 135 -35.43 -26.33 1.53
N PRO A 136 -35.05 -27.25 2.43
CA PRO A 136 -33.87 -28.10 2.27
C PRO A 136 -33.87 -28.86 0.93
N GLN A 137 -32.73 -28.88 0.24
CA GLN A 137 -32.59 -29.47 -1.10
C GLN A 137 -32.28 -30.98 -1.09
N ASP A 138 -32.61 -31.69 -0.02
CA ASP A 138 -32.41 -33.12 0.14
C ASP A 138 -33.51 -33.95 -0.56
N GLN A 139 -34.74 -33.45 -0.55
CA GLN A 139 -35.91 -34.09 -1.17
C GLN A 139 -36.92 -33.04 -1.65
N PRO A 140 -37.89 -33.42 -2.51
CA PRO A 140 -38.99 -32.55 -2.88
C PRO A 140 -39.91 -32.32 -1.68
N ARG A 141 -40.20 -31.06 -1.35
CA ARG A 141 -40.96 -30.71 -0.14
C ARG A 141 -42.13 -29.79 -0.47
N ALA A 142 -43.22 -30.02 0.25
CA ALA A 142 -44.36 -29.14 0.36
C ALA A 142 -44.55 -28.80 1.84
N LEU A 143 -44.27 -27.56 2.25
CA LEU A 143 -44.34 -27.11 3.63
C LEU A 143 -45.52 -26.15 3.83
N ALA A 144 -46.43 -26.46 4.75
CA ALA A 144 -47.48 -25.54 5.14
C ALA A 144 -46.88 -24.43 6.03
N TRP A 145 -46.99 -23.18 5.57
CA TRP A 145 -46.47 -22.01 6.27
C TRP A 145 -47.36 -20.80 6.02
N ASP A 146 -47.71 -20.06 7.08
CA ASP A 146 -48.49 -18.81 7.02
C ASP A 146 -49.76 -18.90 6.15
N GLY A 147 -50.51 -20.01 6.28
CA GLY A 147 -51.80 -20.22 5.60
C GLY A 147 -51.72 -20.66 4.14
N ARG A 148 -50.55 -21.12 3.67
CA ARG A 148 -50.31 -21.57 2.30
C ARG A 148 -49.27 -22.69 2.25
N TRP A 149 -49.10 -23.30 1.07
CA TRP A 149 -48.11 -24.34 0.83
C TRP A 149 -46.91 -23.81 0.05
N LEU A 150 -45.73 -23.86 0.66
CA LEU A 150 -44.46 -23.61 0.01
C LEU A 150 -43.97 -24.90 -0.64
N LEU A 151 -43.76 -24.87 -1.94
CA LEU A 151 -43.25 -26.01 -2.72
C LEU A 151 -41.82 -25.75 -3.16
N GLY A 152 -40.93 -26.72 -2.96
CA GLY A 152 -39.51 -26.57 -3.27
C GLY A 152 -38.64 -27.75 -2.85
N GLY A 153 -37.48 -27.44 -2.28
CA GLY A 153 -36.47 -28.43 -1.92
C GLY A 153 -35.67 -28.91 -3.14
N SER A 154 -35.52 -30.23 -3.31
CA SER A 154 -34.85 -30.78 -4.50
C SER A 154 -35.71 -30.76 -5.77
N ALA A 155 -37.01 -30.52 -5.64
CA ALA A 155 -37.91 -30.34 -6.78
C ALA A 155 -37.46 -29.14 -7.64
N PRO A 156 -37.65 -29.18 -8.98
CA PRO A 156 -37.19 -28.12 -9.87
C PRO A 156 -38.04 -26.83 -9.82
N LEU A 157 -39.13 -26.83 -9.04
CA LEU A 157 -40.07 -25.72 -8.91
C LEU A 157 -39.89 -24.98 -7.58
N ARG A 158 -40.26 -23.70 -7.56
CA ARG A 158 -40.45 -22.90 -6.34
C ARG A 158 -41.79 -22.21 -6.47
N GLN A 159 -42.72 -22.49 -5.57
CA GLN A 159 -44.07 -21.94 -5.60
C GLN A 159 -44.60 -21.74 -4.19
N ALA A 160 -45.51 -20.79 -4.04
CA ALA A 160 -46.36 -20.67 -2.86
C ALA A 160 -47.81 -20.70 -3.32
N LEU A 161 -48.58 -21.65 -2.84
CA LEU A 161 -49.96 -21.90 -3.29
C LEU A 161 -50.92 -21.85 -2.12
N GLY A 162 -51.99 -21.07 -2.25
CA GLY A 162 -53.14 -21.19 -1.36
C GLY A 162 -53.92 -22.49 -1.63
N ASP A 163 -54.82 -22.89 -0.73
CA ASP A 163 -55.55 -24.16 -0.85
C ASP A 163 -56.35 -24.30 -2.17
N THR A 164 -56.90 -23.19 -2.67
CA THR A 164 -57.66 -23.18 -3.93
C THR A 164 -56.76 -23.42 -5.14
N GLU A 165 -55.61 -22.76 -5.19
CA GLU A 165 -54.61 -22.92 -6.27
C GLU A 165 -53.99 -24.31 -6.21
N LEU A 166 -53.70 -24.79 -5.00
CA LEU A 166 -53.18 -26.14 -4.75
C LEU A 166 -54.12 -27.19 -5.33
N ARG A 167 -55.43 -27.08 -5.08
CA ARG A 167 -56.44 -28.00 -5.66
C ARG A 167 -56.50 -27.91 -7.19
N ALA A 168 -56.43 -26.71 -7.74
CA ALA A 168 -56.48 -26.51 -9.19
C ALA A 168 -55.24 -27.09 -9.91
N LEU A 169 -54.06 -26.97 -9.28
CA LEU A 169 -52.79 -27.41 -9.84
C LEU A 169 -52.38 -28.82 -9.42
N ALA A 170 -53.15 -29.48 -8.54
CA ALA A 170 -52.84 -30.81 -8.01
C ALA A 170 -52.41 -31.84 -9.06
N PRO A 171 -53.03 -31.93 -10.26
CA PRO A 171 -52.62 -32.90 -11.29
C PRO A 171 -51.24 -32.62 -11.90
N LEU A 172 -50.72 -31.41 -11.75
CA LEU A 172 -49.43 -30.96 -12.30
C LEU A 172 -48.30 -31.04 -11.27
N LEU A 173 -48.61 -31.30 -10.00
CA LEU A 173 -47.61 -31.36 -8.95
C LEU A 173 -46.80 -32.66 -9.03
N PRO A 174 -45.50 -32.64 -8.65
CA PRO A 174 -44.72 -33.86 -8.52
C PRO A 174 -45.37 -34.84 -7.55
N THR A 175 -45.38 -36.12 -7.91
CA THR A 175 -46.00 -37.19 -7.12
C THR A 175 -45.18 -37.57 -5.89
N ASP A 176 -43.90 -37.18 -5.85
CA ASP A 176 -42.92 -37.47 -4.80
C ASP A 176 -42.73 -36.31 -3.81
N LEU A 177 -43.66 -35.35 -3.78
CA LEU A 177 -43.67 -34.29 -2.78
C LEU A 177 -43.88 -34.86 -1.38
N HIS A 178 -42.97 -34.52 -0.47
CA HIS A 178 -43.14 -34.78 0.96
C HIS A 178 -43.89 -33.62 1.60
N TRP A 179 -45.08 -33.90 2.11
CA TRP A 179 -45.97 -32.91 2.70
C TRP A 179 -45.69 -32.76 4.18
N GLN A 180 -45.45 -31.53 4.65
CA GLN A 180 -45.13 -31.22 6.03
C GLN A 180 -45.98 -30.05 6.50
N GLY A 181 -46.62 -30.18 7.66
CA GLY A 181 -47.44 -29.10 8.20
C GLY A 181 -48.36 -29.55 9.33
N PRO A 182 -49.08 -28.62 9.98
CA PRO A 182 -49.93 -28.92 11.12
C PRO A 182 -51.17 -29.75 10.74
N SER A 183 -51.55 -29.74 9.45
CA SER A 183 -52.66 -30.54 8.92
C SER A 183 -52.33 -31.02 7.51
N ALA A 184 -52.93 -32.15 7.13
CA ALA A 184 -52.80 -32.71 5.79
C ALA A 184 -53.34 -31.75 4.72
N PRO A 185 -52.76 -31.72 3.51
CA PRO A 185 -53.28 -30.91 2.41
C PRO A 185 -54.71 -31.33 2.05
N ALA A 186 -55.56 -30.37 1.70
CA ALA A 186 -56.94 -30.60 1.26
C ALA A 186 -57.02 -31.14 -0.19
N LEU A 187 -56.27 -32.21 -0.47
CA LEU A 187 -56.14 -32.86 -1.77
C LEU A 187 -56.65 -34.30 -1.68
N HIS A 188 -57.58 -34.68 -2.55
CA HIS A 188 -58.13 -36.05 -2.60
C HIS A 188 -57.11 -37.09 -3.11
N SER A 189 -56.07 -36.64 -3.81
CA SER A 189 -55.07 -37.49 -4.46
C SER A 189 -53.81 -37.73 -3.64
N VAL A 190 -53.64 -37.05 -2.51
CA VAL A 190 -52.47 -37.22 -1.65
C VAL A 190 -52.78 -38.33 -0.66
N ASP A 191 -51.98 -39.39 -0.71
CA ASP A 191 -52.05 -40.45 0.30
C ASP A 191 -51.69 -39.85 1.67
N VAL A 192 -52.53 -40.10 2.68
CA VAL A 192 -52.35 -39.57 4.04
C VAL A 192 -51.01 -40.02 4.64
N GLN A 193 -50.44 -41.13 4.14
CA GLN A 193 -49.13 -41.63 4.55
C GLN A 193 -47.94 -40.78 4.06
N ALA A 194 -48.13 -39.95 3.03
CA ALA A 194 -47.09 -39.06 2.49
C ALA A 194 -46.99 -37.72 3.24
N TRP A 195 -47.88 -37.49 4.21
CA TRP A 195 -47.91 -36.29 5.06
C TRP A 195 -47.27 -36.55 6.42
N GLN A 196 -46.50 -35.58 6.90
CA GLN A 196 -45.88 -35.55 8.21
C GLN A 196 -46.36 -34.32 8.98
N ALA A 197 -46.84 -34.56 10.20
CA ALA A 197 -47.16 -33.47 11.11
C ALA A 197 -45.90 -32.68 11.47
N ASP A 198 -45.95 -31.35 11.31
CA ASP A 198 -44.87 -30.45 11.66
C ASP A 198 -45.45 -29.23 12.41
N GLU A 199 -45.02 -29.06 13.66
CA GLU A 199 -45.43 -27.95 14.53
C GLU A 199 -44.43 -26.77 14.49
N ARG A 200 -43.26 -26.96 13.87
CA ARG A 200 -42.19 -25.96 13.80
C ARG A 200 -41.68 -25.76 12.35
N PRO A 201 -42.55 -25.37 11.41
CA PRO A 201 -42.18 -25.19 10.00
C PRO A 201 -41.04 -24.17 9.77
N TRP A 202 -40.85 -23.21 10.68
CA TRP A 202 -39.74 -22.24 10.60
C TRP A 202 -38.36 -22.87 10.79
N ASP A 203 -38.25 -24.02 11.47
CA ASP A 203 -36.99 -24.75 11.59
C ASP A 203 -36.58 -25.30 10.21
N CYS A 204 -37.53 -25.80 9.42
CA CYS A 204 -37.29 -26.24 8.04
C CYS A 204 -36.73 -25.10 7.16
N LEU A 205 -37.34 -23.91 7.23
CA LEU A 205 -36.86 -22.70 6.52
C LEU A 205 -35.45 -22.29 6.97
N SER A 206 -35.17 -22.40 8.27
CA SER A 206 -33.86 -22.08 8.85
C SER A 206 -32.76 -23.03 8.35
N GLN A 207 -33.08 -24.32 8.27
CA GLN A 207 -32.16 -25.37 7.83
C GLN A 207 -31.79 -25.23 6.34
N GLY A 208 -32.73 -24.87 5.47
CA GLY A 208 -32.46 -24.71 4.04
C GLY A 208 -31.89 -23.35 3.63
N THR A 209 -31.94 -22.33 4.51
CA THR A 209 -31.35 -20.99 4.27
C THR A 209 -29.93 -21.02 3.68
N PRO A 210 -28.96 -21.85 4.14
CA PRO A 210 -27.62 -21.87 3.58
C PRO A 210 -27.52 -22.32 2.11
N GLN A 211 -28.52 -23.06 1.62
CA GLN A 211 -28.59 -23.57 0.25
C GLN A 211 -29.39 -22.64 -0.68
N ALA A 212 -30.14 -21.69 -0.11
CA ALA A 212 -30.98 -20.75 -0.83
C ALA A 212 -30.17 -19.65 -1.54
N ILE A 213 -30.72 -19.14 -2.64
CA ILE A 213 -30.17 -18.01 -3.39
C ILE A 213 -30.28 -16.76 -2.53
N ASN A 214 -29.14 -16.10 -2.30
CA ASN A 214 -29.10 -14.83 -1.58
C ASN A 214 -29.36 -13.67 -2.55
N LEU A 215 -30.39 -12.86 -2.31
CA LEU A 215 -30.73 -11.67 -3.10
C LEU A 215 -29.74 -10.52 -2.90
N ARG A 216 -28.83 -10.56 -1.91
CA ARG A 216 -27.75 -9.58 -1.68
C ARG A 216 -26.64 -9.65 -2.75
N GLN A 217 -27.04 -9.50 -4.01
CA GLN A 217 -26.18 -9.50 -5.20
C GLN A 217 -26.35 -8.18 -5.96
N GLY A 218 -25.45 -7.89 -6.90
CA GLY A 218 -25.53 -6.70 -7.74
C GLY A 218 -25.64 -5.41 -6.91
N GLU A 219 -26.66 -4.60 -7.20
CA GLU A 219 -26.91 -3.31 -6.52
C GLU A 219 -27.32 -3.47 -5.04
N PHE A 220 -27.92 -4.61 -4.67
CA PHE A 220 -28.33 -4.89 -3.29
C PHE A 220 -27.21 -5.48 -2.42
N ARG A 221 -26.01 -5.66 -2.99
CA ARG A 221 -24.85 -6.21 -2.26
C ARG A 221 -24.50 -5.31 -1.07
N LEU A 222 -24.25 -5.94 0.07
CA LEU A 222 -23.68 -5.24 1.22
C LEU A 222 -22.26 -4.79 0.87
N HIS A 223 -22.07 -3.48 0.83
CA HIS A 223 -20.73 -2.91 0.79
C HIS A 223 -20.17 -3.07 2.20
N ALA A 224 -19.24 -4.03 2.37
CA ALA A 224 -18.44 -4.04 3.58
C ALA A 224 -17.75 -2.67 3.68
N PRO A 225 -17.67 -2.05 4.88
CA PRO A 225 -16.84 -0.88 5.04
C PRO A 225 -15.44 -1.29 4.58
N GLN A 226 -15.01 -0.73 3.44
CA GLN A 226 -13.72 -1.02 2.84
C GLN A 226 -12.70 -0.69 3.92
N THR A 227 -12.12 -1.70 4.56
CA THR A 227 -11.04 -1.49 5.52
C THR A 227 -9.95 -0.84 4.72
N SER A 228 -9.80 0.46 4.93
CA SER A 228 -9.18 1.29 3.95
C SER A 228 -7.70 0.96 3.96
N ALA A 229 -7.23 0.20 2.96
CA ALA A 229 -5.88 -0.34 2.90
C ALA A 229 -4.81 0.75 3.09
N TRP A 230 -5.15 2.01 2.80
CA TRP A 230 -4.32 3.17 3.10
C TRP A 230 -3.99 3.37 4.59
N ARG A 231 -4.88 2.97 5.53
CA ARG A 231 -4.61 3.03 6.97
C ARG A 231 -3.54 2.02 7.38
N LEU A 232 -3.56 0.82 6.80
CA LEU A 232 -2.50 -0.18 7.00
C LEU A 232 -1.18 0.28 6.35
N ALA A 233 -1.24 0.87 5.15
CA ALA A 233 -0.07 1.46 4.52
C ALA A 233 0.52 2.60 5.36
N LEU A 234 -0.32 3.47 5.93
CA LEU A 234 0.11 4.57 6.78
C LEU A 234 0.72 4.07 8.10
N LEU A 235 0.15 3.03 8.71
CA LEU A 235 0.75 2.36 9.87
C LEU A 235 2.14 1.79 9.54
N MET A 236 2.28 1.12 8.39
CA MET A 236 3.57 0.59 7.94
C MET A 236 4.60 1.70 7.72
N VAL A 237 4.20 2.83 7.11
CA VAL A 237 5.07 3.99 6.93
C VAL A 237 5.54 4.53 8.28
N VAL A 238 4.62 4.69 9.25
CA VAL A 238 4.97 5.18 10.60
C VAL A 238 5.96 4.24 11.30
N ILE A 239 5.75 2.93 11.21
CA ILE A 239 6.66 1.93 11.81
C ILE A 239 8.06 2.02 11.17
N VAL A 240 8.14 2.07 9.85
CA VAL A 240 9.41 2.15 9.12
C VAL A 240 10.15 3.46 9.45
N TRP A 241 9.43 4.58 9.47
CA TRP A 241 10.00 5.88 9.84
C TRP A 241 10.48 5.90 11.30
N GLY A 242 9.68 5.34 12.22
CA GLY A 242 10.04 5.24 13.63
C GLY A 242 11.30 4.39 13.85
N ALA A 243 11.40 3.25 13.18
CA ALA A 243 12.59 2.40 13.23
C ALA A 243 13.84 3.11 12.68
N HIS A 244 13.69 3.82 11.56
CA HIS A 244 14.79 4.60 10.96
C HIS A 244 15.27 5.73 11.89
N LEU A 245 14.34 6.46 12.52
CA LEU A 245 14.67 7.49 13.50
C LEU A 245 15.43 6.91 14.69
N LEU A 246 14.93 5.80 15.26
CA LEU A 246 15.57 5.13 16.39
C LEU A 246 16.99 4.64 16.04
N GLN A 247 17.17 4.05 14.85
CA GLN A 247 18.48 3.64 14.36
C GLN A 247 19.43 4.84 14.20
N SER A 248 18.94 5.96 13.66
CA SER A 248 19.78 7.16 13.46
C SER A 248 20.24 7.79 14.77
N ILE A 249 19.38 7.81 15.80
CA ILE A 249 19.71 8.30 17.14
C ILE A 249 20.72 7.36 17.79
N GLY A 250 20.50 6.04 17.71
CA GLY A 250 21.42 5.04 18.25
C GLY A 250 22.81 5.10 17.61
N GLN A 251 22.89 5.31 16.29
CA GLN A 251 24.16 5.46 15.59
C GLN A 251 24.91 6.74 16.01
N ARG A 252 24.21 7.86 16.20
CA ARG A 252 24.83 9.10 16.67
C ARG A 252 25.42 8.95 18.06
N GLU A 253 24.63 8.47 19.02
CA GLU A 253 25.08 8.19 20.39
C GLU A 253 26.28 7.24 20.43
N TYR A 254 26.27 6.20 19.59
CA TYR A 254 27.37 5.25 19.50
C TYR A 254 28.66 5.90 18.97
N LEU A 255 28.54 6.69 17.90
CA LEU A 255 29.68 7.38 17.29
C LEU A 255 30.24 8.47 18.21
N ASP A 256 29.38 9.23 18.88
CA ASP A 256 29.79 10.28 19.83
C ASP A 256 30.59 9.66 20.99
N ARG A 257 30.13 8.53 21.56
CA ARG A 257 30.88 7.81 22.60
C ARG A 257 32.24 7.31 22.12
N GLN A 258 32.34 6.82 20.89
CA GLN A 258 33.63 6.41 20.32
C GLN A 258 34.55 7.61 20.11
N SER A 259 34.03 8.73 19.63
CA SER A 259 34.77 9.97 19.45
C SER A 259 35.33 10.47 20.78
N ASP A 260 34.48 10.56 21.80
CA ASP A 260 34.88 11.01 23.14
C ASP A 260 35.95 10.10 23.74
N GLN A 261 35.81 8.78 23.58
CA GLN A 261 36.78 7.81 24.07
C GLN A 261 38.14 7.94 23.34
N GLN A 262 38.14 8.10 22.01
CA GLN A 262 39.36 8.31 21.23
C GLN A 262 40.03 9.65 21.56
N GLN A 263 39.24 10.70 21.79
CA GLN A 263 39.74 12.01 22.17
C GLN A 263 40.37 11.98 23.57
N ALA A 264 39.72 11.31 24.53
CA ALA A 264 40.26 11.11 25.87
C ALA A 264 41.59 10.30 25.84
N GLN A 265 41.66 9.22 25.04
CA GLN A 265 42.89 8.44 24.87
C GLN A 265 44.02 9.29 24.25
N SER A 266 43.71 10.09 23.23
CA SER A 266 44.68 10.96 22.57
C SER A 266 45.20 12.05 23.50
N GLN A 267 44.31 12.65 24.31
CA GLN A 267 44.69 13.62 25.34
C GLN A 267 45.55 13.01 26.44
N ALA A 268 45.20 11.81 26.92
CA ALA A 268 45.99 11.09 27.92
C ALA A 268 47.40 10.77 27.40
N LEU A 269 47.53 10.31 26.16
CA LEU A 269 48.81 10.01 25.53
C LEU A 269 49.65 11.28 25.32
N TRP A 270 49.01 12.41 25.01
CA TRP A 270 49.67 13.72 24.93
C TRP A 270 50.21 14.16 26.29
N GLN A 271 49.41 14.08 27.35
CA GLN A 271 49.82 14.44 28.71
C GLN A 271 50.96 13.56 29.23
N GLN A 272 50.95 12.26 28.91
CA GLN A 272 52.04 11.35 29.24
C GLN A 272 53.37 11.73 28.56
N ARG A 273 53.30 12.24 27.33
CA ARG A 273 54.49 12.57 26.53
C ARG A 273 54.98 14.01 26.75
N PHE A 274 54.11 14.92 27.18
CA PHE A 274 54.42 16.33 27.46
C PHE A 274 53.86 16.77 28.84
N PRO A 275 54.45 16.30 29.96
CA PRO A 275 53.90 16.51 31.31
C PRO A 275 54.00 17.95 31.83
N SER A 276 54.76 18.82 31.14
CA SER A 276 55.04 20.20 31.54
C SER A 276 54.11 21.25 30.91
N GLU A 277 53.15 20.84 30.07
CA GLU A 277 52.19 21.75 29.43
C GLU A 277 50.80 21.66 30.11
N GLY A 278 50.12 22.80 30.24
CA GLY A 278 48.81 22.93 30.89
C GLY A 278 47.64 22.33 30.07
N PRO A 279 46.39 22.46 30.56
CA PRO A 279 45.23 21.79 29.96
C PRO A 279 45.01 22.19 28.49
N VAL A 280 44.75 21.17 27.64
CA VAL A 280 44.69 21.27 26.18
C VAL A 280 43.23 21.36 25.70
N SER A 281 42.85 22.49 25.09
CA SER A 281 41.51 22.70 24.50
C SER A 281 41.40 22.20 23.05
N ASP A 282 42.47 22.28 22.25
CA ASP A 282 42.52 21.78 20.87
C ASP A 282 43.82 21.01 20.63
N LEU A 283 43.72 19.68 20.73
CA LEU A 283 44.86 18.76 20.57
C LEU A 283 45.40 18.75 19.13
N ALA A 284 44.52 18.89 18.13
CA ALA A 284 44.93 18.85 16.73
C ALA A 284 45.73 20.09 16.33
N ALA A 285 45.34 21.26 16.83
CA ALA A 285 46.10 22.49 16.64
C ALA A 285 47.49 22.41 17.27
N GLN A 286 47.63 21.81 18.46
CA GLN A 286 48.92 21.68 19.15
C GLN A 286 49.85 20.64 18.49
N ILE A 287 49.30 19.51 18.03
CA ILE A 287 50.07 18.54 17.23
C ILE A 287 50.59 19.22 15.97
N ARG A 288 49.75 19.99 15.26
CA ARG A 288 50.14 20.69 14.03
C ARG A 288 51.19 21.76 14.30
N ALA A 289 51.07 22.50 15.41
CA ALA A 289 52.06 23.48 15.83
C ALA A 289 53.42 22.84 16.16
N LYS A 290 53.44 21.61 16.71
CA LYS A 290 54.69 20.87 16.96
C LYS A 290 55.25 20.12 15.75
N GLN A 291 54.39 19.75 14.79
CA GLN A 291 54.81 19.12 13.53
C GLN A 291 55.29 20.12 12.48
N GLN A 292 54.94 21.40 12.62
CA GLN A 292 55.60 22.45 11.87
C GLN A 292 57.05 22.53 12.36
N PRO A 293 58.05 22.25 11.50
CA PRO A 293 59.42 22.56 11.87
C PRO A 293 59.45 24.05 12.20
N GLN A 294 59.97 24.41 13.38
CA GLN A 294 60.44 25.76 13.64
C GLN A 294 61.55 26.06 12.63
N VAL A 295 61.16 26.40 11.41
CA VAL A 295 62.02 27.08 10.47
C VAL A 295 62.15 28.47 11.06
N ALA A 296 63.21 28.69 11.85
CA ALA A 296 63.74 30.01 12.04
C ALA A 296 63.81 30.66 10.65
N GLU A 297 63.29 31.89 10.50
CA GLU A 297 63.45 32.71 9.31
C GLU A 297 64.95 32.95 9.06
N ILE A 298 65.62 31.95 8.50
CA ILE A 298 66.86 32.14 7.78
C ILE A 298 66.38 32.47 6.38
N THR A 299 66.59 33.71 5.94
CA THR A 299 66.46 34.17 4.55
C THR A 299 66.98 33.07 3.61
N GLY A 300 66.06 32.25 3.10
CA GLY A 300 66.40 31.07 2.31
C GLY A 300 67.00 31.48 0.98
N SER A 301 67.82 30.63 0.39
CA SER A 301 68.48 30.82 -0.91
C SER A 301 67.53 31.28 -2.02
N ALA A 302 66.24 30.96 -1.94
CA ALA A 302 65.20 31.46 -2.85
C ALA A 302 65.02 32.99 -2.80
N GLY A 303 65.08 33.61 -1.61
CA GLY A 303 64.98 35.07 -1.44
C GLY A 303 66.29 35.82 -1.78
N GLN A 304 67.43 35.12 -1.79
CA GLN A 304 68.69 35.64 -2.31
C GLN A 304 68.72 35.55 -3.85
N LEU A 305 68.21 34.45 -4.41
CA LEU A 305 68.04 34.28 -5.86
C LEU A 305 67.12 35.34 -6.46
N SER A 306 66.00 35.66 -5.79
CA SER A 306 65.07 36.68 -6.29
C SER A 306 65.71 38.07 -6.32
N ARG A 307 66.44 38.45 -5.26
CA ARG A 307 67.20 39.71 -5.22
C ARG A 307 68.30 39.78 -6.27
N LEU A 308 69.05 38.69 -6.45
CA LEU A 308 70.04 38.60 -7.53
C LEU A 308 69.39 38.76 -8.90
N ALA A 309 68.22 38.15 -9.14
CA ALA A 309 67.49 38.28 -10.40
C ALA A 309 67.00 39.71 -10.65
N GLU A 310 66.54 40.42 -9.62
CA GLU A 310 66.17 41.83 -9.71
C GLU A 310 67.37 42.72 -10.07
N HIS A 311 68.49 42.56 -9.34
CA HIS A 311 69.72 43.31 -9.63
C HIS A 311 70.29 42.97 -11.02
N TRP A 312 70.19 41.71 -11.45
CA TRP A 312 70.62 41.26 -12.78
C TRP A 312 69.82 41.93 -13.91
N SER A 313 68.49 41.97 -13.76
CA SER A 313 67.60 42.62 -14.71
C SER A 313 67.88 44.12 -14.82
N ALA A 314 68.08 44.79 -13.68
CA ALA A 314 68.38 46.22 -13.61
C ALA A 314 69.75 46.60 -14.20
N SER A 315 70.66 45.63 -14.37
CA SER A 315 72.05 45.83 -14.78
C SER A 315 72.32 45.49 -16.26
N HIS A 316 71.32 45.58 -17.14
CA HIS A 316 71.43 45.18 -18.56
C HIS A 316 71.69 43.68 -18.79
N GLY A 317 71.34 42.82 -17.82
CA GLY A 317 71.54 41.37 -17.88
C GLY A 317 70.72 40.63 -18.95
N ALA A 318 69.83 41.31 -19.67
CA ALA A 318 69.07 40.74 -20.80
C ALA A 318 69.95 40.36 -21.99
N LEU A 319 71.12 40.98 -22.14
CA LEU A 319 72.08 40.72 -23.21
C LEU A 319 73.01 39.53 -22.90
N ALA A 320 73.03 39.04 -21.66
CA ALA A 320 73.86 37.94 -21.22
C ALA A 320 73.00 36.72 -20.84
N ARG A 321 73.30 35.57 -21.45
CA ARG A 321 72.63 34.30 -21.12
C ARG A 321 73.41 33.59 -20.02
N VAL A 322 72.74 33.28 -18.91
CA VAL A 322 73.28 32.49 -17.81
C VAL A 322 73.15 31.00 -18.14
N HIS A 323 74.27 30.29 -18.20
CA HIS A 323 74.29 28.84 -18.45
C HIS A 323 74.32 28.03 -17.16
N ARG A 324 75.02 28.56 -16.15
CA ARG A 324 75.18 27.91 -14.86
C ARG A 324 75.29 28.95 -13.77
N LEU A 325 74.69 28.62 -12.63
CA LEU A 325 74.62 29.47 -11.46
C LEU A 325 74.84 28.60 -10.23
N ASP A 326 75.94 28.83 -9.53
CA ASP A 326 76.32 28.09 -8.34
C ASP A 326 76.49 29.07 -7.16
N TYR A 327 75.89 28.74 -6.02
CA TYR A 327 75.99 29.51 -4.78
C TYR A 327 76.85 28.79 -3.77
N GLN A 328 77.84 29.48 -3.20
CA GLN A 328 78.61 28.98 -2.08
C GLN A 328 78.55 29.99 -0.93
N ALA A 329 78.12 29.52 0.24
CA ALA A 329 78.04 30.35 1.44
C ALA A 329 79.45 30.85 1.81
N GLY A 330 79.63 32.17 1.81
CA GLY A 330 80.92 32.84 2.08
C GLY A 330 81.67 33.33 0.84
N GLU A 331 81.48 32.70 -0.33
CA GLU A 331 82.13 33.11 -1.58
C GLU A 331 81.20 33.85 -2.56
N GLY A 332 79.89 33.84 -2.30
CA GLY A 332 78.89 34.53 -3.10
C GLY A 332 78.38 33.70 -4.27
N TRP A 333 77.86 34.39 -5.28
CA TRP A 333 77.34 33.77 -6.50
C TRP A 333 78.43 33.65 -7.56
N SER A 334 78.55 32.48 -8.17
CA SER A 334 79.38 32.25 -9.35
C SER A 334 78.50 31.94 -10.56
N LEU A 335 78.62 32.75 -11.60
CA LEU A 335 77.80 32.64 -12.80
C LEU A 335 78.69 32.41 -14.03
N HIS A 336 78.33 31.40 -14.83
CA HIS A 336 78.87 31.22 -16.16
C HIS A 336 77.93 31.85 -17.18
N ILE A 337 78.39 32.92 -17.83
CA ILE A 337 77.57 33.73 -18.73
C ILE A 337 78.18 33.81 -20.13
N SER A 338 77.31 33.95 -21.13
CA SER A 338 77.71 34.23 -22.51
C SER A 338 76.99 35.45 -23.05
N ALA A 339 77.71 36.36 -23.71
CA ALA A 339 77.15 37.52 -24.39
C ALA A 339 77.64 37.65 -25.84
N PRO A 340 76.93 38.39 -26.71
CA PRO A 340 77.31 38.59 -28.12
C PRO A 340 78.65 39.32 -28.29
N ALA A 341 78.92 40.35 -27.48
CA ALA A 341 80.15 41.12 -27.51
C ALA A 341 80.77 41.34 -26.12
N PHE A 342 82.07 41.61 -26.08
CA PHE A 342 82.79 41.91 -24.83
C PHE A 342 82.28 43.21 -24.18
N SER A 343 81.85 44.19 -24.99
CA SER A 343 81.23 45.43 -24.51
C SER A 343 80.00 45.18 -23.64
N ASP A 344 79.21 44.16 -23.96
CA ASP A 344 77.95 43.86 -23.28
C ASP A 344 78.21 43.26 -21.89
N LEU A 345 79.26 42.44 -21.75
CA LEU A 345 79.71 41.92 -20.46
C LEU A 345 80.29 43.03 -19.57
N GLN A 346 80.96 44.01 -20.16
CA GLN A 346 81.53 45.12 -19.42
C GLN A 346 80.44 46.08 -18.91
N GLN A 347 79.43 46.37 -19.73
CA GLN A 347 78.24 47.14 -19.32
C GLN A 347 77.45 46.43 -18.21
N LEU A 348 77.31 45.11 -18.30
CA LEU A 348 76.66 44.31 -17.26
C LEU A 348 77.41 44.39 -15.92
N ARG A 349 78.74 44.28 -15.95
CA ARG A 349 79.57 44.41 -14.74
C ARG A 349 79.44 45.81 -14.14
N GLU A 350 79.50 46.86 -14.96
CA GLU A 350 79.36 48.25 -14.50
C GLU A 350 77.97 48.50 -13.91
N GLY A 351 76.91 47.92 -14.49
CA GLY A 351 75.56 47.95 -13.94
C GLY A 351 75.46 47.27 -12.57
N LEU A 352 76.06 46.10 -12.41
CA LEU A 352 76.06 45.36 -11.14
C LEU A 352 76.85 46.11 -10.04
N ILE A 353 77.97 46.75 -10.39
CA ILE A 353 78.74 47.60 -9.46
C ILE A 353 77.94 48.86 -9.09
N ALA A 354 77.20 49.46 -10.03
CA ALA A 354 76.34 50.62 -9.75
C ALA A 354 75.17 50.28 -8.80
N GLN A 355 74.74 49.02 -8.75
CA GLN A 355 73.75 48.51 -7.79
C GLN A 355 74.37 48.12 -6.43
N GLY A 356 75.68 48.33 -6.24
CA GLY A 356 76.38 48.11 -4.97
C GLY A 356 76.93 46.69 -4.77
N LEU A 357 76.96 45.85 -5.81
CA LEU A 357 77.50 44.48 -5.75
C LEU A 357 78.98 44.43 -6.18
N ASP A 358 79.83 43.67 -5.47
CA ASP A 358 81.23 43.44 -5.89
C ASP A 358 81.25 42.34 -6.97
N ALA A 359 81.20 42.77 -8.23
CA ALA A 359 81.21 41.90 -9.41
C ALA A 359 82.61 41.84 -10.05
N ARG A 360 83.24 40.66 -10.01
CA ARG A 360 84.57 40.39 -10.60
C ARG A 360 84.47 39.39 -11.74
N THR A 361 85.15 39.68 -12.84
CA THR A 361 85.26 38.76 -13.98
C THR A 361 86.58 38.00 -13.85
N GLU A 362 86.54 36.70 -13.61
CA GLU A 362 87.75 35.88 -13.39
C GLU A 362 88.43 35.50 -14.70
N SER A 363 87.66 35.17 -15.72
CA SER A 363 88.20 34.83 -17.05
C SER A 363 87.16 35.09 -18.13
N SER A 364 87.63 35.47 -19.32
CA SER A 364 86.80 35.64 -20.51
C SER A 364 87.47 34.99 -21.72
N VAL A 365 86.75 34.10 -22.40
CA VAL A 365 87.24 33.36 -23.57
C VAL A 365 86.30 33.63 -24.73
N ARG A 366 86.85 34.01 -25.88
CA ARG A 366 86.07 34.21 -27.11
C ARG A 366 85.92 32.89 -27.86
N ASN A 367 84.70 32.53 -28.23
CA ASN A 367 84.39 31.35 -29.03
C ASN A 367 83.63 31.76 -30.33
N ALA A 368 83.30 30.79 -31.19
CA ALA A 368 82.65 31.03 -32.47
C ALA A 368 81.20 31.58 -32.36
N GLN A 369 80.62 31.62 -31.16
CA GLN A 369 79.22 32.04 -30.91
C GLN A 369 79.11 33.27 -29.98
N GLY A 370 80.23 33.86 -29.53
CA GLY A 370 80.24 35.04 -28.67
C GLY A 370 81.42 35.06 -27.68
N VAL A 371 81.25 35.79 -26.58
CA VAL A 371 82.20 35.83 -25.47
C VAL A 371 81.59 35.12 -24.26
N SER A 372 82.28 34.11 -23.75
CA SER A 372 81.92 33.43 -22.50
C SER A 372 82.81 33.93 -21.37
N ALA A 373 82.22 34.22 -20.21
CA ALA A 373 82.94 34.67 -19.04
C ALA A 373 82.40 34.05 -17.75
N GLN A 374 83.28 33.91 -16.76
CA GLN A 374 82.92 33.56 -15.40
C GLN A 374 82.89 34.83 -14.55
N LEU A 375 81.74 35.10 -13.94
CA LEU A 375 81.49 36.27 -13.10
C LEU A 375 81.24 35.82 -11.66
N GLN A 376 81.99 36.38 -10.72
CA GLN A 376 81.77 36.20 -9.29
C GLN A 376 81.13 37.46 -8.72
N ILE A 377 80.00 37.31 -8.04
CA ILE A 377 79.25 38.40 -7.42
C ILE A 377 79.21 38.15 -5.91
N LYS A 378 79.74 39.11 -5.15
CA LYS A 378 79.62 39.16 -3.70
C LYS A 378 78.68 40.29 -3.30
N GLU A 379 77.71 39.96 -2.43
CA GLU A 379 76.83 40.93 -1.77
C GLU A 379 77.53 41.61 -0.60
#